data_AF-A0A6P1TDY5-F1
#
_entry.id   AF-A0A6P1TDY5-F1
#
_cell.length_a   1.000
_cell.length_b   1.000
_cell.length_c   1.000
_cell.angle_alpha   90.00
_cell.angle_beta   90.00
_cell.angle_gamma   90.00
#
_symmetry.space_group_name_H-M   'P 1'
#
loop_
_entity.id
_entity.type
_entity.pdbx_description
1 polymer ?
#
loop_
_entity_poly.entity_id
_entity_poly.type
_entity_poly.pdbx_seq_one_letter_code
_entity_poly.pdbx_strand_id
1 'polypeptide(L)'
;MQTQDVIRLGREHLRSMSGHVFDVLEVKEPISPDAAVNLSKVISKLSPLVGNMIEFNSVEFLNDQEDFHGHGIWQRQDPGFPDTIFQGVTPTPGFEIKAWFPLATEITARFKDSQNHFAHDQTHVAMLAWLPEQLIFGKPKILGVCVVSGLSVAQARDNHYHNPPDYLVLEPEDTASRTQNLQQTNTNGYKFQGTQEEFREAQELVASWGPNAMQYSPTPEYQERLRELIARFRYRLDTNFAKMDRIVHPGIEEFKTSIYRLNFHGKTVGEWNKLLGSKGRDEEIRTALQEHLGIREEDAEELLL
;
A
#
# COMPACT_ATOMS: atom_id res chain seq x y z
N MET A 1 -16.84 16.93 -17.55
CA MET A 1 -15.56 16.30 -17.18
C MET A 1 -15.64 14.82 -17.56
N GLN A 2 -14.59 14.21 -18.11
CA GLN A 2 -14.55 12.77 -18.39
C GLN A 2 -13.74 12.03 -17.31
N THR A 3 -13.86 10.70 -17.24
CA THR A 3 -13.16 9.85 -16.24
C THR A 3 -11.67 10.16 -16.12
N GLN A 4 -10.98 10.30 -17.25
CA GLN A 4 -9.54 10.58 -17.27
C GLN A 4 -9.19 12.00 -16.81
N ASP A 5 -10.09 12.97 -17.00
CA ASP A 5 -9.92 14.33 -16.46
C ASP A 5 -10.04 14.30 -14.93
N VAL A 6 -11.05 13.61 -14.40
CA VAL A 6 -11.28 13.45 -12.95
C VAL A 6 -10.05 12.80 -12.30
N ILE A 7 -9.55 11.71 -12.89
CA ILE A 7 -8.35 11.03 -12.41
C ILE A 7 -7.14 11.95 -12.46
N ARG A 8 -6.89 12.65 -13.57
CA ARG A 8 -5.74 13.54 -13.70
C ARG A 8 -5.77 14.65 -12.64
N LEU A 9 -6.90 15.34 -12.48
CA LEU A 9 -7.07 16.40 -11.48
C LEU A 9 -6.98 15.85 -10.06
N GLY A 10 -7.65 14.72 -9.78
CA GLY A 10 -7.58 14.07 -8.47
C GLY A 10 -6.15 13.66 -8.10
N ARG A 11 -5.35 13.20 -9.07
CA ARG A 11 -3.92 12.90 -8.86
C ARG A 11 -3.11 14.15 -8.52
N GLU A 12 -3.37 15.27 -9.21
CA GLU A 12 -2.69 16.55 -8.96
C GLU A 12 -3.03 17.07 -7.55
N HIS A 13 -4.30 17.04 -7.17
CA HIS A 13 -4.78 17.43 -5.85
C HIS A 13 -4.24 16.53 -4.74
N LEU A 14 -4.35 15.20 -4.87
CA LEU A 14 -3.80 14.28 -3.86
C LEU A 14 -2.28 14.47 -3.68
N ARG A 15 -1.55 14.79 -4.75
CA ARG A 15 -0.11 15.10 -4.66
C ARG A 15 0.16 16.38 -3.86
N SER A 16 -0.73 17.38 -3.92
CA SER A 16 -0.58 18.63 -3.17
C SER A 16 -0.70 18.45 -1.65
N MET A 17 -1.28 17.33 -1.19
CA MET A 17 -1.32 16.98 0.24
C MET A 17 0.06 16.78 0.85
N SER A 18 1.10 16.58 0.03
CA SER A 18 2.49 16.51 0.49
C SER A 18 2.87 17.74 1.31
N GLY A 19 3.42 17.51 2.51
CA GLY A 19 3.78 18.56 3.46
C GLY A 19 2.67 18.99 4.43
N HIS A 20 1.42 18.60 4.19
CA HIS A 20 0.30 18.95 5.07
C HIS A 20 0.35 18.17 6.39
N VAL A 21 -0.04 18.85 7.46
CA VAL A 21 -0.25 18.27 8.79
C VAL A 21 -1.73 17.92 8.93
N PHE A 22 -2.00 16.69 9.33
CA PHE A 22 -3.32 16.13 9.53
C PHE A 22 -3.70 16.22 11.01
N ASP A 23 -4.62 17.14 11.33
CA ASP A 23 -5.08 17.37 12.70
C ASP A 23 -6.15 16.36 13.12
N VAL A 24 -5.74 15.10 13.21
CA VAL A 24 -6.62 13.95 13.54
C VAL A 24 -6.17 13.23 14.81
N LEU A 25 -4.92 13.41 15.19
CA LEU A 25 -4.27 12.81 16.36
C LEU A 25 -3.04 13.64 16.69
N GLU A 26 -2.72 13.79 17.97
CA GLU A 26 -1.45 14.37 18.41
C GLU A 26 -0.82 13.46 19.45
N VAL A 27 0.42 13.04 19.20
CA VAL A 27 1.23 12.31 20.18
C VAL A 27 2.07 13.33 20.92
N LYS A 28 1.98 13.37 22.25
CA LYS A 28 2.77 14.33 23.05
C LYS A 28 4.25 13.99 23.03
N GLU A 29 5.07 15.03 23.22
CA GLU A 29 6.50 14.89 23.36
C GLU A 29 6.84 13.96 24.53
N PRO A 30 7.79 13.02 24.38
CA PRO A 30 8.24 12.17 25.48
C PRO A 30 9.00 12.98 26.54
N ILE A 31 8.66 12.80 27.81
CA ILE A 31 9.30 13.48 28.95
C ILE A 31 10.72 13.01 29.29
N SER A 32 11.21 11.97 28.61
CA SER A 32 12.56 11.48 28.83
C SER A 32 13.11 10.79 27.59
N PRO A 33 14.44 10.71 27.45
CA PRO A 33 15.06 9.94 26.37
C PRO A 33 14.65 8.46 26.38
N ASP A 34 14.42 7.86 27.55
CA ASP A 34 13.92 6.49 27.67
C ASP A 34 12.49 6.33 27.16
N ALA A 35 11.61 7.27 27.50
CA ALA A 35 10.25 7.30 26.97
C ALA A 35 10.26 7.46 25.44
N ALA A 36 11.17 8.27 24.90
CA ALA A 36 11.35 8.47 23.47
C ALA A 36 11.82 7.21 22.75
N VAL A 37 12.82 6.50 23.31
CA VAL A 37 13.27 5.19 22.80
C VAL A 37 12.10 4.21 22.77
N ASN A 38 11.33 4.10 23.86
CA ASN A 38 10.16 3.23 23.88
C ASN A 38 9.11 3.63 22.83
N LEU A 39 8.79 4.92 22.71
CA LEU A 39 7.82 5.42 21.74
C LEU A 39 8.26 5.09 20.31
N SER A 40 9.53 5.28 19.95
CA SER A 40 10.07 4.96 18.63
C SER A 40 9.84 3.49 18.21
N LYS A 41 9.79 2.56 19.18
CA LYS A 41 9.56 1.14 18.94
C LYS A 41 8.09 0.79 18.73
N VAL A 42 7.16 1.62 19.19
CA VAL A 42 5.72 1.33 19.18
C VAL A 42 4.89 2.29 18.35
N ILE A 43 5.44 3.42 17.90
CA ILE A 43 4.72 4.48 17.18
C ILE A 43 4.02 3.98 15.91
N SER A 44 4.61 2.98 15.22
CA SER A 44 4.04 2.36 14.03
C SER A 44 2.68 1.69 14.27
N LYS A 45 2.36 1.35 15.52
CA LYS A 45 1.06 0.78 15.92
C LYS A 45 -0.11 1.75 15.71
N LEU A 46 0.15 3.04 15.52
CA LEU A 46 -0.87 4.04 15.17
C LEU A 46 -1.33 3.96 13.71
N SER A 47 -0.60 3.24 12.85
CA SER A 47 -0.88 3.18 11.41
C SER A 47 -2.32 2.79 11.04
N PRO A 48 -2.99 1.83 11.71
CA PRO A 48 -4.39 1.52 11.38
C PRO A 48 -5.34 2.70 11.61
N LEU A 49 -5.16 3.44 12.72
CA LEU A 49 -5.98 4.61 13.04
C LEU A 49 -5.70 5.75 12.05
N VAL A 50 -4.43 6.10 11.89
CA VAL A 50 -4.01 7.20 11.01
C VAL A 50 -4.35 6.89 9.55
N GLY A 51 -4.20 5.64 9.12
CA GLY A 51 -4.59 5.20 7.78
C GLY A 51 -6.07 5.42 7.48
N ASN A 52 -6.95 4.96 8.36
CA ASN A 52 -8.40 5.17 8.22
C ASN A 52 -8.77 6.68 8.25
N MET A 53 -8.07 7.49 9.06
CA MET A 53 -8.28 8.94 9.05
C MET A 53 -7.81 9.58 7.75
N ILE A 54 -6.67 9.16 7.18
CA ILE A 54 -6.18 9.64 5.88
C ILE A 54 -7.17 9.29 4.77
N GLU A 55 -7.69 8.06 4.76
CA GLU A 55 -8.72 7.62 3.79
C GLU A 55 -9.95 8.52 3.84
N PHE A 56 -10.51 8.75 5.05
CA PHE A 56 -11.69 9.59 5.23
C PHE A 56 -11.46 11.03 4.76
N ASN A 57 -10.38 11.66 5.24
CA ASN A 57 -10.09 13.06 4.94
C ASN A 57 -9.66 13.30 3.50
N SER A 58 -9.15 12.28 2.78
CA SER A 58 -8.83 12.41 1.36
C SER A 58 -10.10 12.68 0.52
N VAL A 59 -11.24 12.13 0.92
CA VAL A 59 -12.53 12.37 0.25
C VAL A 59 -13.01 13.79 0.48
N GLU A 60 -12.99 14.25 1.73
CA GLU A 60 -13.35 15.64 2.09
C GLU A 60 -12.45 16.63 1.35
N PHE A 61 -11.13 16.41 1.40
CA PHE A 61 -10.15 17.24 0.70
C PHE A 61 -10.40 17.32 -0.82
N LEU A 62 -10.75 16.20 -1.46
CA LEU A 62 -11.07 16.18 -2.88
C LEU A 62 -12.39 16.91 -3.18
N ASN A 63 -13.39 16.82 -2.32
CA ASN A 63 -14.65 17.55 -2.49
C ASN A 63 -14.53 19.06 -2.30
N ASP A 64 -13.54 19.52 -1.54
CA ASP A 64 -13.26 20.95 -1.36
C ASP A 64 -12.59 21.60 -2.60
N GLN A 65 -12.18 20.82 -3.60
CA GLN A 65 -11.53 21.36 -4.80
C GLN A 65 -12.55 21.90 -5.80
N GLU A 66 -12.40 23.18 -6.15
CA GLU A 66 -13.31 23.89 -7.07
C GLU A 66 -13.43 23.20 -8.44
N ASP A 67 -12.37 22.52 -8.90
CA ASP A 67 -12.34 21.82 -10.18
C ASP A 67 -13.46 20.77 -10.32
N PHE A 68 -13.95 20.20 -9.22
CA PHE A 68 -14.99 19.17 -9.25
C PHE A 68 -16.42 19.74 -9.09
N HIS A 69 -16.56 21.01 -8.70
CA HIS A 69 -17.86 21.64 -8.48
C HIS A 69 -18.71 21.62 -9.76
N GLY A 70 -19.97 21.17 -9.63
CA GLY A 70 -20.90 21.06 -10.76
C GLY A 70 -20.63 19.91 -11.73
N HIS A 71 -19.60 19.08 -11.46
CA HIS A 71 -19.28 17.90 -12.28
C HIS A 71 -19.59 16.57 -11.60
N GLY A 72 -19.64 16.54 -10.27
CA GLY A 72 -19.90 15.34 -9.49
C GLY A 72 -19.47 15.50 -8.04
N ILE A 73 -19.36 14.38 -7.33
CA ILE A 73 -18.94 14.35 -5.92
C ILE A 73 -18.09 13.10 -5.64
N TRP A 74 -17.02 13.27 -4.87
CA TRP A 74 -16.25 12.16 -4.33
C TRP A 74 -17.00 11.52 -3.16
N GLN A 75 -17.10 10.21 -3.18
CA GLN A 75 -17.75 9.42 -2.14
C GLN A 75 -16.81 8.33 -1.65
N ARG A 76 -16.85 8.08 -0.35
CA ARG A 76 -16.19 6.92 0.24
C ARG A 76 -16.96 5.63 -0.10
N GLN A 77 -16.26 4.52 -0.23
CA GLN A 77 -16.83 3.18 -0.28
C GLN A 77 -16.49 2.43 1.02
N ASP A 78 -17.50 2.02 1.79
CA ASP A 78 -17.34 1.14 2.96
C ASP A 78 -18.65 0.38 3.26
N PRO A 79 -18.74 -0.94 2.99
CA PRO A 79 -17.75 -1.76 2.29
C PRO A 79 -17.76 -1.48 0.78
N GLY A 80 -16.60 -1.45 0.13
CA GLY A 80 -16.50 -1.41 -1.33
C GLY A 80 -15.06 -1.21 -1.82
N PHE A 81 -14.88 -1.23 -3.13
CA PHE A 81 -13.61 -0.95 -3.80
C PHE A 81 -13.86 -0.11 -5.06
N PRO A 82 -13.02 0.88 -5.36
CA PRO A 82 -11.90 1.37 -4.53
C PRO A 82 -12.38 2.17 -3.31
N ASP A 83 -11.47 2.51 -2.39
CA ASP A 83 -11.78 3.28 -1.16
C ASP A 83 -12.59 4.58 -1.40
N THR A 84 -12.34 5.27 -2.53
CA THR A 84 -13.15 6.42 -2.96
C THR A 84 -13.47 6.41 -4.45
N ILE A 85 -14.70 6.84 -4.80
CA ILE A 85 -15.18 6.97 -6.18
C ILE A 85 -15.73 8.38 -6.44
N PHE A 86 -15.68 8.84 -7.69
CA PHE A 86 -16.33 10.07 -8.11
C PHE A 86 -17.64 9.79 -8.83
N GLN A 87 -18.76 10.20 -8.25
CA GLN A 87 -20.07 10.08 -8.87
C GLN A 87 -20.37 11.28 -9.76
N GLY A 88 -20.58 11.04 -11.05
CA GLY A 88 -20.91 12.09 -12.03
C GLY A 88 -20.47 11.76 -13.45
N VAL A 89 -19.57 10.78 -13.62
CA VAL A 89 -19.03 10.36 -14.93
C VAL A 89 -18.94 8.84 -15.02
N THR A 90 -18.85 8.30 -16.23
CA THR A 90 -18.76 6.85 -16.48
C THR A 90 -17.69 6.56 -17.55
N PRO A 91 -16.81 5.54 -17.36
CA PRO A 91 -16.67 4.67 -16.18
C PRO A 91 -16.37 5.45 -14.90
N THR A 92 -16.89 4.98 -13.77
CA THR A 92 -16.74 5.66 -12.47
C THR A 92 -15.26 5.67 -12.07
N PRO A 93 -14.61 6.85 -11.95
CA PRO A 93 -13.23 6.91 -11.53
C PRO A 93 -13.13 6.77 -10.02
N GLY A 94 -11.98 6.27 -9.53
CA GLY A 94 -11.75 6.12 -8.11
C GLY A 94 -10.29 6.02 -7.71
N PHE A 95 -10.04 6.21 -6.42
CA PHE A 95 -8.74 6.02 -5.79
C PHE A 95 -8.81 4.98 -4.69
N GLU A 96 -7.92 4.00 -4.77
CA GLU A 96 -7.58 3.11 -3.67
C GLU A 96 -6.48 3.77 -2.84
N ILE A 97 -6.77 4.09 -1.60
CA ILE A 97 -5.92 4.89 -0.72
C ILE A 97 -5.11 3.94 0.16
N LYS A 98 -3.79 4.15 0.23
CA LYS A 98 -2.89 3.35 1.09
C LYS A 98 -1.97 4.26 1.89
N ALA A 99 -2.11 4.23 3.20
CA ALA A 99 -1.18 4.91 4.10
C ALA A 99 0.07 4.06 4.35
N TRP A 100 1.24 4.70 4.31
CA TRP A 100 2.53 4.08 4.59
C TRP A 100 3.26 4.86 5.69
N PHE A 101 3.71 4.15 6.72
CA PHE A 101 4.59 4.68 7.78
C PHE A 101 6.06 4.31 7.48
N PRO A 102 6.91 5.24 7.03
CA PRO A 102 8.27 4.93 6.54
C PRO A 102 9.24 4.37 7.57
N LEU A 103 8.97 4.48 8.88
CA LEU A 103 9.79 3.85 9.91
C LEU A 103 9.38 2.39 10.20
N ALA A 104 8.35 1.86 9.52
CA ALA A 104 8.01 0.45 9.56
C ALA A 104 9.01 -0.41 8.77
N THR A 105 9.03 -1.72 9.06
CA THR A 105 9.92 -2.68 8.39
C THR A 105 9.55 -2.96 6.94
N GLU A 106 8.27 -2.90 6.60
CA GLU A 106 7.74 -3.10 5.24
C GLU A 106 6.41 -2.35 5.08
N ILE A 107 6.03 -2.06 3.83
CA ILE A 107 4.69 -1.59 3.49
C ILE A 107 3.74 -2.81 3.48
N THR A 108 2.97 -2.98 4.55
CA THR A 108 2.12 -4.16 4.76
C THR A 108 0.76 -4.09 4.05
N ALA A 109 0.37 -2.89 3.60
CA ALA A 109 -0.78 -2.67 2.73
C ALA A 109 -0.76 -3.65 1.55
N ARG A 110 -1.94 -4.13 1.12
CA ARG A 110 -2.05 -5.10 0.03
C ARG A 110 -2.87 -4.55 -1.13
N PHE A 111 -2.52 -4.99 -2.33
CA PHE A 111 -3.31 -4.75 -3.54
C PHE A 111 -3.53 -6.06 -4.28
N LYS A 112 -4.75 -6.59 -4.18
CA LYS A 112 -5.09 -7.95 -4.64
C LYS A 112 -5.98 -7.98 -5.88
N ASP A 113 -6.54 -6.86 -6.28
CA ASP A 113 -7.49 -6.84 -7.39
C ASP A 113 -6.92 -7.36 -8.70
N SER A 114 -7.82 -8.03 -9.43
CA SER A 114 -7.65 -8.56 -10.78
C SER A 114 -7.29 -7.47 -11.78
N GLN A 115 -6.45 -7.79 -12.77
CA GLN A 115 -6.25 -6.90 -13.92
C GLN A 115 -7.56 -6.63 -14.67
N ASN A 116 -8.48 -7.60 -14.69
CA ASN A 116 -9.78 -7.47 -15.35
C ASN A 116 -10.68 -6.39 -14.70
N HIS A 117 -10.40 -5.98 -13.44
CA HIS A 117 -11.13 -4.93 -12.76
C HIS A 117 -10.81 -3.53 -13.34
N PHE A 118 -9.70 -3.38 -14.07
CA PHE A 118 -9.16 -2.10 -14.50
C PHE A 118 -9.22 -1.89 -16.02
N ALA A 119 -10.19 -2.49 -16.70
CA ALA A 119 -10.32 -2.46 -18.16
C ALA A 119 -10.38 -1.04 -18.77
N HIS A 120 -10.75 -0.03 -17.99
CA HIS A 120 -10.83 1.37 -18.43
C HIS A 120 -9.81 2.30 -17.74
N ASP A 121 -8.84 1.74 -17.01
CA ASP A 121 -7.87 2.49 -16.21
C ASP A 121 -8.54 3.56 -15.31
N GLN A 122 -9.72 3.23 -14.79
CA GLN A 122 -10.58 4.14 -14.05
C GLN A 122 -10.23 4.19 -12.55
N THR A 123 -9.42 3.25 -12.06
CA THR A 123 -9.04 3.17 -10.65
C THR A 123 -7.54 3.31 -10.50
N HIS A 124 -7.12 4.18 -9.58
CA HIS A 124 -5.72 4.47 -9.31
C HIS A 124 -5.39 4.18 -7.85
N VAL A 125 -4.16 3.73 -7.56
CA VAL A 125 -3.66 3.58 -6.19
C VAL A 125 -2.96 4.85 -5.79
N ALA A 126 -3.41 5.48 -4.70
CA ALA A 126 -2.79 6.64 -4.08
C ALA A 126 -2.13 6.21 -2.76
N MET A 127 -0.80 6.20 -2.75
CA MET A 127 0.00 5.83 -1.58
C MET A 127 0.55 7.09 -0.89
N LEU A 128 0.17 7.30 0.36
CA LEU A 128 0.55 8.46 1.17
C LEU A 128 1.56 8.04 2.24
N ALA A 129 2.78 8.57 2.16
CA ALA A 129 3.78 8.38 3.19
C ALA A 129 3.56 9.41 4.31
N TRP A 130 3.52 8.97 5.56
CA TRP A 130 3.30 9.86 6.71
C TRP A 130 4.24 9.54 7.87
N LEU A 131 4.61 10.58 8.63
CA LEU A 131 5.27 10.49 9.93
C LEU A 131 4.70 11.54 10.86
N PRO A 132 4.79 11.38 12.20
CA PRO A 132 4.65 12.50 13.11
C PRO A 132 5.57 13.65 12.73
N GLU A 133 5.12 14.89 12.88
CA GLU A 133 5.88 16.08 12.51
C GLU A 133 7.24 16.19 13.23
N GLN A 134 7.36 15.60 14.43
CA GLN A 134 8.59 15.48 15.21
C GLN A 134 9.16 14.05 15.20
N LEU A 135 9.05 13.35 14.06
CA LEU A 135 9.55 11.99 13.78
C LEU A 135 8.81 10.87 14.52
N ILE A 136 8.73 10.96 15.85
CA ILE A 136 8.07 9.96 16.71
C ILE A 136 6.92 10.55 17.54
N PHE A 137 6.76 11.88 17.56
CA PHE A 137 5.68 12.58 18.25
C PHE A 137 5.17 13.79 17.43
N GLY A 138 4.13 14.43 17.93
CA GLY A 138 3.36 15.49 17.27
C GLY A 138 2.23 14.94 16.41
N LYS A 139 1.73 15.78 15.49
CA LYS A 139 0.63 15.43 14.59
C LYS A 139 1.13 14.66 13.35
N PRO A 140 0.33 13.75 12.77
CA PRO A 140 0.65 13.13 11.48
C PRO A 140 0.89 14.18 10.40
N LYS A 141 2.00 14.04 9.67
CA LYS A 141 2.37 14.88 8.53
C LYS A 141 2.58 14.00 7.30
N ILE A 142 1.96 14.37 6.20
CA ILE A 142 2.17 13.71 4.91
C ILE A 142 3.53 14.14 4.37
N LEU A 143 4.43 13.18 4.14
CA LEU A 143 5.75 13.44 3.59
C LEU A 143 5.73 13.50 2.06
N GLY A 144 4.84 12.72 1.46
CA GLY A 144 4.68 12.67 0.01
C GLY A 144 3.54 11.75 -0.38
N VAL A 145 3.08 11.91 -1.62
CA VAL A 145 2.01 11.10 -2.21
C VAL A 145 2.41 10.62 -3.59
N CYS A 146 2.25 9.31 -3.83
CA CYS A 146 2.40 8.70 -5.14
C CYS A 146 1.05 8.20 -5.63
N VAL A 147 0.69 8.54 -6.87
CA VAL A 147 -0.56 8.05 -7.49
C VAL A 147 -0.26 7.40 -8.83
N VAL A 148 -0.59 6.11 -8.93
CA VAL A 148 -0.30 5.20 -10.05
C VAL A 148 -1.56 4.45 -10.47
N SER A 149 -1.58 3.93 -11.69
CA SER A 149 -2.70 3.13 -12.20
C SER A 149 -2.87 1.85 -11.38
N GLY A 150 -4.11 1.47 -11.04
CA GLY A 150 -4.40 0.19 -10.42
C GLY A 150 -4.04 -0.99 -11.34
N LEU A 151 -4.26 -0.83 -12.65
CA LEU A 151 -3.85 -1.81 -13.66
C LEU A 151 -2.34 -2.02 -13.65
N SER A 152 -1.55 -0.95 -13.62
CA SER A 152 -0.08 -1.08 -13.64
C SER A 152 0.46 -1.75 -12.38
N VAL A 153 -0.18 -1.52 -11.22
CA VAL A 153 0.18 -2.20 -9.97
C VAL A 153 -0.18 -3.69 -10.03
N ALA A 154 -1.36 -4.05 -10.53
CA ALA A 154 -1.75 -5.45 -10.73
C ALA A 154 -0.78 -6.16 -11.70
N GLN A 155 -0.47 -5.53 -12.83
CA GLN A 155 0.49 -6.06 -13.80
C GLN A 155 1.88 -6.25 -13.22
N ALA A 156 2.41 -5.27 -12.46
CA ALA A 156 3.70 -5.39 -11.82
C ALA A 156 3.73 -6.58 -10.85
N ARG A 157 2.67 -6.74 -10.03
CA ARG A 157 2.52 -7.85 -9.08
C ARG A 157 2.51 -9.19 -9.82
N ASP A 158 1.65 -9.31 -10.81
CA ASP A 158 1.42 -10.58 -11.49
C ASP A 158 2.65 -10.99 -12.30
N ASN A 159 3.29 -10.05 -13.01
CA ASN A 159 4.53 -10.32 -13.73
C ASN A 159 5.72 -10.61 -12.81
N HIS A 160 5.75 -10.02 -11.61
CA HIS A 160 6.82 -10.29 -10.64
C HIS A 160 6.72 -11.70 -10.05
N TYR A 161 5.51 -12.13 -9.70
CA TYR A 161 5.29 -13.39 -8.99
C TYR A 161 5.02 -14.58 -9.90
N HIS A 162 4.41 -14.39 -11.06
CA HIS A 162 3.98 -15.50 -11.89
C HIS A 162 5.17 -16.21 -12.55
N ASN A 163 5.38 -17.47 -12.17
CA ASN A 163 6.47 -18.32 -12.63
C ASN A 163 6.06 -19.80 -12.55
N PRO A 164 5.12 -20.27 -13.41
CA PRO A 164 4.64 -21.65 -13.34
C PRO A 164 5.75 -22.66 -13.69
N PRO A 165 5.79 -23.85 -13.04
CA PRO A 165 4.89 -24.32 -11.99
C PRO A 165 5.28 -23.84 -10.59
N ASP A 166 6.38 -23.13 -10.41
CA ASP A 166 6.90 -22.75 -9.09
C ASP A 166 5.99 -21.79 -8.32
N TYR A 167 5.42 -20.81 -9.02
CA TYR A 167 4.55 -19.81 -8.44
C TYR A 167 3.43 -19.43 -9.40
N LEU A 168 2.18 -19.55 -8.94
CA LEU A 168 0.99 -19.24 -9.74
C LEU A 168 0.31 -18.00 -9.20
N VAL A 169 -0.21 -17.19 -10.11
CA VAL A 169 -1.07 -16.05 -9.79
C VAL A 169 -2.41 -16.40 -10.41
N LEU A 170 -3.43 -16.55 -9.58
CA LEU A 170 -4.74 -17.05 -9.97
C LEU A 170 -5.77 -15.93 -9.86
N GLU A 171 -6.53 -15.73 -10.93
CA GLU A 171 -7.69 -14.84 -10.97
C GLU A 171 -8.82 -15.37 -10.06
N PRO A 172 -9.68 -14.49 -9.52
CA PRO A 172 -10.84 -14.93 -8.76
C PRO A 172 -11.78 -15.74 -9.65
N GLU A 173 -12.56 -16.61 -9.03
CA GLU A 173 -13.67 -17.27 -9.72
C GLU A 173 -14.72 -16.24 -10.14
N ASP A 174 -15.39 -16.51 -11.26
CA ASP A 174 -16.55 -15.70 -11.65
C ASP A 174 -17.65 -15.86 -10.60
N THR A 175 -17.88 -14.76 -9.90
CA THR A 175 -18.86 -14.65 -8.83
C THR A 175 -19.88 -13.56 -9.14
N ALA A 176 -19.99 -13.11 -10.40
CA ALA A 176 -20.86 -12.01 -10.82
C ALA A 176 -22.34 -12.26 -10.49
N SER A 177 -22.77 -13.52 -10.41
CA SER A 177 -24.14 -13.89 -10.02
C SER A 177 -24.42 -13.83 -8.51
N ARG A 178 -23.40 -13.59 -7.68
CA ARG A 178 -23.54 -13.47 -6.21
C ARG A 178 -23.95 -12.04 -5.84
N THR A 179 -24.49 -11.89 -4.62
CA THR A 179 -24.72 -10.56 -4.03
C THR A 179 -23.42 -9.78 -3.99
N GLN A 180 -23.48 -8.46 -4.16
CA GLN A 180 -22.31 -7.59 -4.33
C GLN A 180 -21.21 -7.80 -3.26
N ASN A 181 -21.60 -8.02 -2.01
CA ASN A 181 -20.69 -8.28 -0.89
C ASN A 181 -20.00 -9.67 -0.91
N LEU A 182 -20.43 -10.58 -1.78
CA LEU A 182 -19.87 -11.92 -1.96
C LEU A 182 -19.09 -12.08 -3.28
N GLN A 183 -19.07 -11.04 -4.12
CA GLN A 183 -18.28 -11.02 -5.34
C GLN A 183 -16.79 -10.94 -4.98
N GLN A 184 -15.98 -11.77 -5.62
CA GLN A 184 -14.54 -11.85 -5.42
C GLN A 184 -13.84 -11.13 -6.57
N THR A 185 -13.09 -10.08 -6.26
CA THR A 185 -12.24 -9.36 -7.22
C THR A 185 -10.76 -9.67 -7.03
N ASN A 186 -10.43 -10.43 -5.97
CA ASN A 186 -9.07 -10.65 -5.50
C ASN A 186 -8.38 -11.82 -6.20
N THR A 187 -7.22 -11.54 -6.77
CA THR A 187 -6.25 -12.55 -7.16
C THR A 187 -5.60 -13.22 -5.95
N ASN A 188 -5.07 -14.43 -6.16
CA ASN A 188 -4.35 -15.19 -5.15
C ASN A 188 -3.00 -15.70 -5.69
N GLY A 189 -1.97 -15.65 -4.84
CA GLY A 189 -0.66 -16.23 -5.10
C GLY A 189 -0.52 -17.63 -4.50
N TYR A 190 -0.01 -18.58 -5.27
CA TYR A 190 0.18 -19.97 -4.87
C TYR A 190 1.62 -20.42 -5.12
N LYS A 191 2.31 -20.86 -4.06
CA LYS A 191 3.68 -21.39 -4.14
C LYS A 191 3.66 -22.91 -4.16
N PHE A 192 4.40 -23.52 -5.09
CA PHE A 192 4.56 -24.97 -5.15
C PHE A 192 5.16 -25.54 -3.85
N GLN A 193 4.66 -26.69 -3.41
CA GLN A 193 5.07 -27.41 -2.20
C GLN A 193 5.09 -28.94 -2.39
N GLY A 194 5.10 -29.41 -3.64
CA GLY A 194 5.25 -30.83 -3.95
C GLY A 194 6.68 -31.34 -3.83
N THR A 195 6.88 -32.62 -4.15
CA THR A 195 8.21 -33.24 -4.24
C THR A 195 8.96 -32.78 -5.49
N GLN A 196 10.24 -33.15 -5.60
CA GLN A 196 11.05 -32.85 -6.78
C GLN A 196 10.54 -33.57 -8.03
N GLU A 197 10.02 -34.78 -7.87
CA GLU A 197 9.38 -35.56 -8.94
C GLU A 197 8.09 -34.87 -9.41
N GLU A 198 7.21 -34.49 -8.49
CA GLU A 198 5.99 -33.73 -8.79
C GLU A 198 6.34 -32.40 -9.50
N PHE A 199 7.42 -31.73 -9.08
CA PHE A 199 7.85 -30.50 -9.72
C PHE A 199 8.29 -30.72 -11.17
N ARG A 200 9.04 -31.80 -11.45
CA ARG A 200 9.46 -32.14 -12.81
C ARG A 200 8.26 -32.46 -13.70
N GLU A 201 7.29 -33.21 -13.18
CA GLU A 201 6.03 -33.49 -13.89
C GLU A 201 5.24 -32.21 -14.19
N ALA A 202 5.18 -31.29 -13.22
CA ALA A 202 4.54 -30.00 -13.40
C ALA A 202 5.25 -29.15 -14.47
N GLN A 203 6.58 -29.20 -14.54
CA GLN A 203 7.36 -28.51 -15.58
C GLN A 203 7.07 -29.07 -16.98
N GLU A 204 6.96 -30.40 -17.12
CA GLU A 204 6.59 -31.04 -18.38
C GLU A 204 5.18 -30.63 -18.83
N LEU A 205 4.23 -30.54 -17.89
CA LEU A 205 2.88 -30.06 -18.16
C LEU A 205 2.90 -28.59 -18.63
N VAL A 206 3.59 -27.70 -17.92
CA VAL A 206 3.71 -26.29 -18.31
C VAL A 206 4.37 -26.15 -19.69
N ALA A 207 5.42 -26.92 -19.98
CA ALA A 207 6.09 -26.90 -21.28
C ALA A 207 5.15 -27.29 -22.44
N SER A 208 4.16 -28.16 -22.18
CA SER A 208 3.17 -28.57 -23.19
C SER A 208 2.21 -27.45 -23.61
N TRP A 209 2.12 -26.37 -22.84
CA TRP A 209 1.20 -25.24 -23.10
C TRP A 209 1.67 -24.29 -24.21
N GLY A 210 2.91 -24.46 -24.70
CA GLY A 210 3.50 -23.69 -25.79
C GLY A 210 4.42 -22.55 -25.32
N PRO A 211 4.88 -21.70 -26.26
CA PRO A 211 5.95 -20.72 -26.01
C PRO A 211 5.58 -19.65 -24.97
N ASN A 212 4.29 -19.37 -24.78
CA ASN A 212 3.80 -18.36 -23.85
C ASN A 212 3.39 -18.95 -22.49
N ALA A 213 3.76 -20.20 -22.19
CA ALA A 213 3.36 -20.89 -20.96
C ALA A 213 3.72 -20.13 -19.67
N MET A 214 4.83 -19.40 -19.70
CA MET A 214 5.36 -18.64 -18.56
C MET A 214 4.82 -17.21 -18.48
N GLN A 215 4.14 -16.72 -19.52
CA GLN A 215 3.62 -15.37 -19.56
C GLN A 215 2.25 -15.35 -18.88
N TYR A 216 2.13 -14.55 -17.81
CA TYR A 216 0.85 -14.38 -17.14
C TYR A 216 -0.23 -13.88 -18.10
N SER A 217 -1.44 -14.43 -17.97
CA SER A 217 -2.63 -13.95 -18.66
C SER A 217 -3.87 -14.04 -17.77
N PRO A 218 -4.68 -12.98 -17.65
CA PRO A 218 -5.92 -13.01 -16.88
C PRO A 218 -7.09 -13.68 -17.63
N THR A 219 -6.85 -14.19 -18.85
CA THR A 219 -7.87 -14.83 -19.69
C THR A 219 -8.39 -16.15 -19.09
N PRO A 220 -9.68 -16.47 -19.23
CA PRO A 220 -10.26 -17.72 -18.72
C PRO A 220 -9.48 -18.98 -19.14
N GLU A 221 -9.05 -19.06 -20.40
CA GLU A 221 -8.36 -20.22 -20.96
C GLU A 221 -7.01 -20.48 -20.29
N TYR A 222 -6.26 -19.41 -19.99
CA TYR A 222 -4.99 -19.53 -19.29
C TYR A 222 -5.19 -19.88 -17.82
N GLN A 223 -6.16 -19.23 -17.17
CA GLN A 223 -6.48 -19.48 -15.76
C GLN A 223 -6.94 -20.93 -15.54
N GLU A 224 -7.60 -21.55 -16.52
CA GLU A 224 -7.97 -22.96 -16.43
C GLU A 224 -6.76 -23.90 -16.41
N ARG A 225 -5.70 -23.58 -17.17
CA ARG A 225 -4.42 -24.30 -17.11
C ARG A 225 -3.76 -24.19 -15.74
N LEU A 226 -3.85 -23.01 -15.11
CA LEU A 226 -3.35 -22.82 -13.74
C LEU A 226 -4.17 -23.63 -12.71
N ARG A 227 -5.49 -23.72 -12.89
CA ARG A 227 -6.34 -24.58 -12.06
C ARG A 227 -6.00 -26.06 -12.22
N GLU A 228 -5.66 -26.50 -13.42
CA GLU A 228 -5.18 -27.87 -13.67
C GLU A 228 -3.91 -28.17 -12.84
N LEU A 229 -2.96 -27.22 -12.76
CA LEU A 229 -1.79 -27.38 -11.89
C LEU A 229 -2.16 -27.50 -10.42
N ILE A 230 -3.04 -26.62 -9.92
CA ILE A 230 -3.48 -26.64 -8.51
C ILE A 230 -4.23 -27.94 -8.17
N ALA A 231 -5.01 -28.47 -9.11
CA ALA A 231 -5.74 -29.71 -8.92
C ALA A 231 -4.82 -30.95 -8.90
N ARG A 232 -3.70 -30.91 -9.62
CA ARG A 232 -2.77 -32.06 -9.75
C ARG A 232 -1.64 -32.05 -8.74
N PHE A 233 -1.13 -30.88 -8.36
CA PHE A 233 0.06 -30.75 -7.53
C PHE A 233 -0.20 -29.95 -6.26
N ARG A 234 0.70 -30.08 -5.28
CA ARG A 234 0.57 -29.39 -4.00
C ARG A 234 1.02 -27.93 -4.11
N TYR A 235 0.10 -27.03 -3.80
CA TYR A 235 0.38 -25.60 -3.66
C TYR A 235 -0.06 -25.08 -2.30
N ARG A 236 0.65 -24.07 -1.80
CA ARG A 236 0.29 -23.31 -0.60
C ARG A 236 -0.08 -21.89 -0.99
N LEU A 237 -1.18 -21.39 -0.44
CA LEU A 237 -1.56 -19.99 -0.54
C LEU A 237 -0.47 -19.10 0.11
N ASP A 238 0.01 -18.11 -0.61
CA ASP A 238 0.94 -17.11 -0.11
C ASP A 238 0.23 -15.78 0.12
N THR A 239 0.17 -15.36 1.38
CA THR A 239 -0.51 -14.13 1.79
C THR A 239 0.37 -12.88 1.66
N ASN A 240 1.63 -13.03 1.24
CA ASN A 240 2.58 -11.93 1.10
C ASN A 240 2.70 -11.37 -0.32
N PHE A 241 2.26 -12.11 -1.35
CA PHE A 241 2.46 -11.77 -2.77
C PHE A 241 1.89 -10.41 -3.19
N ALA A 242 0.88 -9.93 -2.46
CA ALA A 242 0.17 -8.70 -2.76
C ALA A 242 0.62 -7.51 -1.89
N LYS A 243 1.62 -7.67 -1.01
CA LYS A 243 2.11 -6.54 -0.19
C LYS A 243 2.75 -5.49 -1.08
N MET A 244 2.37 -4.23 -0.91
CA MET A 244 2.84 -3.11 -1.74
C MET A 244 4.37 -3.05 -1.83
N ASP A 245 5.07 -3.37 -0.74
CA ASP A 245 6.53 -3.39 -0.69
C ASP A 245 7.20 -4.46 -1.57
N ARG A 246 6.45 -5.48 -2.00
CA ARG A 246 6.95 -6.66 -2.71
C ARG A 246 6.45 -6.77 -4.16
N ILE A 247 5.64 -5.81 -4.62
CA ILE A 247 5.09 -5.78 -5.98
C ILE A 247 6.15 -5.34 -7.01
N VAL A 248 7.22 -4.65 -6.57
CA VAL A 248 8.31 -4.16 -7.44
C VAL A 248 7.80 -3.22 -8.55
N HIS A 249 6.74 -2.45 -8.27
CA HIS A 249 6.22 -1.46 -9.21
C HIS A 249 7.17 -0.25 -9.31
N PRO A 250 7.67 0.12 -10.50
CA PRO A 250 8.72 1.15 -10.64
C PRO A 250 8.37 2.49 -10.00
N GLY A 251 7.16 3.01 -10.21
CA GLY A 251 6.74 4.29 -9.61
C GLY A 251 6.56 4.24 -8.10
N ILE A 252 6.36 3.05 -7.53
CA ILE A 252 6.26 2.86 -6.07
C ILE A 252 7.66 2.75 -5.46
N GLU A 253 8.57 2.04 -6.13
CA GLU A 253 9.98 1.96 -5.71
C GLU A 253 10.70 3.31 -5.82
N GLU A 254 10.42 4.09 -6.87
CA GLU A 254 10.92 5.46 -7.00
C GLU A 254 10.38 6.35 -5.88
N PHE A 255 9.07 6.27 -5.60
CA PHE A 255 8.47 7.01 -4.50
C PHE A 255 9.09 6.62 -3.14
N LYS A 256 9.23 5.33 -2.83
CA LYS A 256 9.91 4.84 -1.63
C LYS A 256 11.31 5.44 -1.51
N THR A 257 12.07 5.37 -2.58
CA THR A 257 13.43 5.92 -2.66
C THR A 257 13.44 7.43 -2.38
N SER A 258 12.48 8.17 -2.94
CA SER A 258 12.36 9.61 -2.72
C SER A 258 12.05 9.94 -1.25
N ILE A 259 11.11 9.23 -0.62
CA ILE A 259 10.74 9.41 0.78
C ILE A 259 11.93 9.12 1.69
N TYR A 260 12.65 8.02 1.47
CA TYR A 260 13.82 7.68 2.27
C TYR A 260 14.98 8.68 2.14
N ARG A 261 15.03 9.48 1.06
CA ARG A 261 16.04 10.53 0.85
C ARG A 261 15.66 11.87 1.48
N LEU A 262 14.41 12.07 1.90
CA LEU A 262 13.99 13.33 2.51
C LEU A 262 14.77 13.58 3.81
N ASN A 263 15.35 14.77 3.94
CA ASN A 263 15.89 15.23 5.22
C ASN A 263 14.73 15.53 6.16
N PHE A 264 14.81 14.98 7.36
CA PHE A 264 13.80 15.09 8.41
C PHE A 264 14.52 15.12 9.74
N HIS A 265 14.53 16.27 10.42
CA HIS A 265 15.25 16.46 11.70
C HIS A 265 16.74 16.10 11.64
N GLY A 266 17.45 16.62 10.65
CA GLY A 266 18.92 16.53 10.57
C GLY A 266 19.48 15.20 10.04
N LYS A 267 18.65 14.17 9.85
CA LYS A 267 18.98 12.94 9.11
C LYS A 267 17.98 12.69 7.99
N THR A 268 18.28 11.78 7.09
CA THR A 268 17.28 11.30 6.13
C THR A 268 16.28 10.34 6.79
N VAL A 269 15.07 10.23 6.24
CA VAL A 269 14.08 9.24 6.71
C VAL A 269 14.65 7.82 6.65
N GLY A 270 15.47 7.49 5.65
CA GLY A 270 16.15 6.19 5.54
C GLY A 270 17.18 5.94 6.66
N GLU A 271 17.93 6.96 7.05
CA GLU A 271 18.84 6.87 8.20
C GLU A 271 18.08 6.69 9.51
N TRP A 272 16.96 7.40 9.69
CA TRP A 272 16.07 7.19 10.83
C TRP A 272 15.46 5.78 10.84
N ASN A 273 14.96 5.30 9.71
CA ASN A 273 14.42 3.93 9.60
C ASN A 273 15.49 2.90 10.00
N LYS A 274 16.73 3.06 9.54
CA LYS A 274 17.83 2.17 9.90
C LYS A 274 18.17 2.23 11.39
N LEU A 275 18.19 3.42 11.98
CA LEU A 275 18.53 3.65 13.38
C LEU A 275 17.43 3.15 14.33
N LEU A 276 16.17 3.42 14.01
CA LEU A 276 15.02 3.06 14.85
C LEU A 276 14.51 1.64 14.59
N GLY A 277 14.96 1.00 13.51
CA GLY A 277 14.63 -0.37 13.17
C GLY A 277 15.23 -1.40 14.13
N SER A 278 14.95 -2.68 13.87
CA SER A 278 15.30 -3.82 14.75
C SER A 278 16.79 -4.02 15.04
N LYS A 279 17.68 -3.27 14.38
CA LYS A 279 19.14 -3.33 14.56
C LYS A 279 19.70 -2.17 15.37
N GLY A 280 18.90 -1.15 15.68
CA GLY A 280 19.32 -0.02 16.50
C GLY A 280 19.58 -0.44 17.94
N ARG A 281 20.67 0.06 18.52
CA ARG A 281 20.93 -0.08 19.95
C ARG A 281 20.25 1.07 20.69
N ASP A 282 19.61 0.77 21.82
CA ASP A 282 18.87 1.76 22.60
C ASP A 282 19.70 3.01 22.93
N GLU A 283 20.99 2.86 23.23
CA GLU A 283 21.90 3.99 23.48
C GLU A 283 22.16 4.87 22.25
N GLU A 284 22.22 4.28 21.05
CA GLU A 284 22.37 5.04 19.80
C GLU A 284 21.10 5.81 19.48
N ILE A 285 19.94 5.17 19.67
CA ILE A 285 18.63 5.80 19.51
C ILE A 285 18.50 6.96 20.49
N ARG A 286 18.78 6.72 21.78
CA ARG A 286 18.76 7.72 22.84
C ARG A 286 19.60 8.93 22.44
N THR A 287 20.87 8.71 22.11
CA THR A 287 21.81 9.79 21.75
C THR A 287 21.28 10.61 20.58
N ALA A 288 20.80 9.94 19.52
CA ALA A 288 20.29 10.63 18.34
C ALA A 288 19.01 11.42 18.60
N LEU A 289 18.08 10.88 19.40
CA LEU A 289 16.84 11.59 19.75
C LEU A 289 17.13 12.81 20.63
N GLN A 290 18.08 12.71 21.56
CA GLN A 290 18.53 13.86 22.35
C GLN A 290 19.21 14.93 21.49
N GLU A 291 20.09 14.52 20.57
CA GLU A 291 20.84 15.44 19.71
C GLU A 291 19.95 16.15 18.68
N HIS A 292 19.07 15.41 18.02
CA HIS A 292 18.32 15.91 16.87
C HIS A 292 16.92 16.44 17.22
N LEU A 293 16.29 15.92 18.27
CA LEU A 293 14.94 16.35 18.69
C LEU A 293 14.96 17.13 20.01
N GLY A 294 16.09 17.21 20.69
CA GLY A 294 16.22 18.00 21.92
C GLY A 294 15.52 17.39 23.15
N ILE A 295 15.08 16.13 23.08
CA ILE A 295 14.37 15.45 24.16
C ILE A 295 15.27 15.34 25.39
N ARG A 296 14.81 15.84 26.53
CA ARG A 296 15.52 15.86 27.80
C ARG A 296 14.65 15.27 28.90
N GLU A 297 15.24 15.06 30.07
CA GLU A 297 14.50 14.64 31.25
C GLU A 297 13.64 15.81 31.73
N GLU A 298 12.34 15.56 31.88
CA GLU A 298 11.34 16.48 32.43
C GLU A 298 10.69 15.85 33.68
N ASP A 299 10.09 16.69 34.53
CA ASP A 299 9.45 16.22 35.76
C ASP A 299 8.14 15.49 35.45
N ALA A 300 8.03 14.23 35.86
CA ALA A 300 6.84 13.42 35.65
C ALA A 300 5.62 13.94 36.43
N GLU A 301 5.81 14.72 37.51
CA GLU A 301 4.71 15.34 38.26
C GLU A 301 3.98 16.41 37.42
N GLU A 302 4.66 17.07 36.48
CA GLU A 302 4.04 18.08 35.60
C GLU A 302 3.03 17.48 34.61
N LEU A 303 3.10 16.17 34.32
CA LEU A 303 2.15 15.47 33.45
C LEU A 303 0.83 15.05 34.14
N LEU A 304 0.79 15.08 35.47
CA LEU A 304 -0.38 14.64 36.25
C LEU A 304 -1.30 15.81 36.64
N LEU A 305 -0.98 17.04 36.21
CA LEU A 305 -1.70 18.28 36.45
C LEU A 305 -2.47 18.74 35.20
#